data_AF-A0A4Q9QJQ7-F1
#
_entry.id   AF-A0A4Q9QJQ7-F1
#
_cell.length_a   1.000
_cell.length_b   1.000
_cell.length_c   1.000
_cell.angle_alpha   90.00
_cell.angle_beta   90.00
_cell.angle_gamma   90.00
#
_symmetry.space_group_name_H-M   'P 1'
#
loop_
_entity.id
_entity.type
_entity.pdbx_description
1 polymer ?
#
loop_
_entity_poly.entity_id
_entity_poly.type
_entity_poly.pdbx_seq_one_letter_code
_entity_poly.pdbx_strand_id
1 'polypeptide(L)'
;MGEFRIYLDDELQCKTTLPILAQAAWHRASRNGSVAKAGGFVRAYEGEVTVAEMHPEPRVGHAWPDGRDHQADLRDVWDSLLRLLKQQGLDDQALTEALNRFGLLTDSVEGTVQDELGGRTIPSAAELVVLLEAIHQHRSAVSDA
;
A
#
# COMPACT_ATOMS: atom_id res chain seq x y z
N MET A 1 1.64 10.53 -19.58
CA MET A 1 2.26 9.47 -18.75
C MET A 1 2.50 8.28 -19.64
N GLY A 2 3.69 7.66 -19.56
CA GLY A 2 4.00 6.46 -20.33
C GLY A 2 3.18 5.26 -19.85
N GLU A 3 3.01 4.27 -20.73
CA GLU A 3 2.44 2.98 -20.35
C GLU A 3 3.53 2.12 -19.70
N PHE A 4 3.24 1.56 -18.53
CA PHE A 4 4.10 0.61 -17.84
C PHE A 4 3.83 -0.81 -18.31
N ARG A 5 4.91 -1.58 -18.51
CA ARG A 5 4.85 -3.02 -18.78
C ARG A 5 5.82 -3.77 -17.89
N ILE A 6 5.34 -4.76 -17.15
CA ILE A 6 6.14 -5.62 -16.27
C ILE A 6 6.13 -7.04 -16.82
N TYR A 7 7.32 -7.60 -17.04
CA TYR A 7 7.53 -8.95 -17.53
C TYR A 7 8.28 -9.79 -16.49
N LEU A 8 7.94 -11.08 -16.44
CA LEU A 8 8.63 -12.10 -15.68
C LEU A 8 8.97 -13.23 -16.65
N ASP A 9 10.26 -13.42 -16.94
CA ASP A 9 10.76 -14.39 -17.92
C ASP A 9 10.00 -14.35 -19.26
N ASP A 10 9.96 -13.16 -19.87
CA ASP A 10 9.23 -12.83 -21.11
C ASP A 10 7.69 -12.90 -21.04
N GLU A 11 7.10 -13.38 -19.95
CA GLU A 11 5.65 -13.36 -19.75
C GLU A 11 5.18 -11.99 -19.24
N LEU A 12 4.24 -11.36 -19.95
CA LEU A 12 3.63 -10.10 -19.54
C LEU A 12 2.75 -10.30 -18.29
N GLN A 13 3.19 -9.74 -17.16
CA GLN A 13 2.46 -9.81 -15.88
C GLN A 13 1.50 -8.62 -15.69
N CYS A 14 1.87 -7.45 -16.21
CA CYS A 14 1.07 -6.24 -16.07
C CYS A 14 1.33 -5.26 -17.21
N LYS A 15 0.26 -4.64 -17.69
CA LYS A 15 0.26 -3.53 -18.65
C LYS A 15 -0.71 -2.46 -18.14
N THR A 16 -0.24 -1.26 -17.84
CA THR A 16 -1.06 -0.23 -17.18
C THR A 16 -0.49 1.17 -17.34
N THR A 17 -1.32 2.19 -17.25
CA THR A 17 -0.89 3.59 -17.09
C THR A 17 -0.85 4.05 -15.63
N LEU A 18 -1.25 3.18 -14.69
CA LEU A 18 -1.30 3.48 -13.25
C LEU A 18 0.03 3.08 -12.57
N PRO A 19 0.82 4.04 -12.05
CA PRO A 19 2.10 3.74 -11.43
C PRO A 19 2.01 2.75 -10.27
N ILE A 20 1.02 2.89 -9.39
CA ILE A 20 0.83 2.02 -8.22
C ILE A 20 0.54 0.56 -8.61
N LEU A 21 -0.16 0.33 -9.72
CA LEU A 21 -0.43 -1.02 -10.22
C LEU A 21 0.83 -1.63 -10.83
N ALA A 22 1.61 -0.82 -11.56
CA ALA A 22 2.91 -1.25 -12.08
C ALA A 22 3.88 -1.61 -10.94
N GLN A 23 3.93 -0.79 -9.89
CA GLN A 23 4.71 -1.07 -8.67
C GLN A 23 4.29 -2.37 -7.99
N ALA A 24 2.98 -2.58 -7.80
CA ALA A 24 2.49 -3.81 -7.22
C ALA A 24 2.87 -5.06 -8.05
N ALA A 25 2.81 -4.95 -9.38
CA ALA A 25 3.22 -6.01 -10.30
C ALA A 25 4.74 -6.27 -10.22
N TRP A 26 5.56 -5.22 -10.19
CA TRP A 26 7.01 -5.32 -10.00
C TRP A 26 7.36 -6.01 -8.68
N HIS A 27 6.83 -5.54 -7.56
CA HIS A 27 7.06 -6.13 -6.24
C HIS A 27 6.71 -7.62 -6.18
N ARG A 28 5.67 -8.04 -6.92
CA ARG A 28 5.25 -9.44 -7.00
C ARG A 28 6.17 -10.26 -7.91
N ALA A 29 6.50 -9.75 -9.08
CA ALA A 29 7.38 -10.42 -10.04
C ALA A 29 8.79 -10.59 -9.47
N SER A 30 9.34 -9.54 -8.86
CA SER A 30 10.68 -9.51 -8.29
C SER A 30 10.88 -10.50 -7.15
N ARG A 31 9.80 -11.06 -6.57
CA ARG A 31 9.86 -12.05 -5.49
C ARG A 31 9.45 -13.46 -5.89
N ASN A 32 9.32 -13.72 -7.19
CA ASN A 32 8.92 -15.04 -7.69
C ASN A 32 10.02 -16.08 -7.47
N GLY A 33 9.81 -16.99 -6.52
CA GLY A 33 10.81 -17.99 -6.14
C GLY A 33 11.09 -19.06 -7.20
N SER A 34 10.13 -19.38 -8.07
CA SER A 34 10.33 -20.38 -9.13
C SER A 34 11.25 -19.83 -10.21
N VAL A 35 11.00 -18.61 -10.67
CA VAL A 35 11.83 -17.94 -11.67
C VAL A 35 13.21 -17.59 -11.11
N ALA A 36 13.28 -17.19 -9.83
CA ALA A 36 14.56 -16.98 -9.15
C ALA A 36 15.44 -18.24 -9.18
N LYS A 37 14.85 -19.41 -8.89
CA LYS A 37 15.57 -20.71 -8.93
C LYS A 37 15.98 -21.12 -10.33
N ALA A 38 15.19 -20.78 -11.34
CA ALA A 38 15.48 -21.07 -12.74
C ALA A 38 16.53 -20.13 -13.37
N GLY A 39 16.94 -19.07 -12.66
CA GLY A 39 17.88 -18.07 -13.17
C GLY A 39 17.25 -17.07 -14.15
N GLY A 40 15.92 -16.92 -14.14
CA GLY A 40 15.20 -16.00 -15.01
C GLY A 40 15.30 -14.54 -14.56
N PHE A 41 14.52 -13.68 -15.21
CA PHE A 41 14.59 -12.22 -15.05
C PHE A 41 13.22 -11.56 -14.88
N VAL A 42 13.22 -10.39 -14.25
CA VAL A 42 12.11 -9.44 -14.24
C VAL A 42 12.52 -8.20 -15.01
N ARG A 43 11.64 -7.71 -15.89
CA ARG A 43 11.89 -6.49 -16.67
C ARG A 43 10.73 -5.52 -16.54
N ALA A 44 11.05 -4.24 -16.37
CA ALA A 44 10.10 -3.14 -16.34
C ALA A 44 10.36 -2.19 -17.50
N TYR A 45 9.29 -1.77 -18.18
CA TYR A 45 9.32 -0.77 -19.25
C TYR A 45 8.37 0.38 -18.93
N GLU A 46 8.74 1.59 -19.34
CA GLU A 46 7.87 2.78 -19.41
C GLU A 46 7.90 3.27 -20.87
N GLY A 47 6.82 3.03 -21.61
CA GLY A 47 6.81 3.15 -23.06
C GLY A 47 7.87 2.24 -23.68
N GLU A 48 8.69 2.79 -24.57
CA GLU A 48 9.74 2.03 -25.27
C GLU A 48 11.05 1.88 -24.47
N VAL A 49 11.12 2.46 -23.27
CA VAL A 49 12.34 2.48 -22.46
C VAL A 49 12.31 1.36 -21.43
N THR A 50 13.39 0.55 -21.37
CA THR A 50 13.64 -0.36 -20.24
C THR A 50 14.00 0.46 -19.01
N VAL A 51 13.14 0.43 -18.00
CA VAL A 51 13.33 1.13 -16.72
C VAL A 51 14.24 0.32 -15.80
N ALA A 52 14.09 -1.01 -15.79
CA ALA A 52 15.02 -1.91 -15.12
C ALA A 52 14.89 -3.36 -15.60
N GLU A 53 15.96 -4.10 -15.29
CA GLU A 53 16.04 -5.56 -15.39
C GLU A 53 16.77 -6.08 -14.15
N MET A 54 16.29 -7.19 -13.58
CA MET A 54 16.95 -7.83 -12.44
C MET A 54 16.62 -9.31 -12.31
N HIS A 55 17.45 -10.05 -11.57
CA HIS A 55 17.14 -11.42 -11.13
C HIS A 55 16.21 -11.38 -9.91
N PRO A 56 15.02 -12.01 -9.94
CA PRO A 56 14.14 -12.03 -8.79
C PRO A 56 14.78 -12.75 -7.59
N GLU A 57 14.47 -12.29 -6.37
CA GLU A 57 14.90 -12.90 -5.12
C GLU A 57 13.69 -13.38 -4.31
N PRO A 58 13.70 -14.62 -3.79
CA PRO A 58 12.54 -15.14 -3.10
C PRO A 58 12.19 -14.30 -1.84
N ARG A 59 10.89 -14.19 -1.56
CA ARG A 59 10.28 -13.63 -0.33
C ARG A 59 10.25 -12.10 -0.21
N VAL A 60 11.19 -11.37 -0.82
CA VAL A 60 11.24 -9.90 -0.68
C VAL A 60 10.98 -9.22 -2.03
N GLY A 61 9.98 -8.35 -2.08
CA GLY A 61 9.76 -7.49 -3.24
C GLY A 61 10.87 -6.44 -3.31
N HIS A 62 11.43 -6.20 -4.48
CA HIS A 62 12.49 -5.21 -4.67
C HIS A 62 11.91 -3.82 -4.83
N ALA A 63 12.64 -2.81 -4.38
CA ALA A 63 12.25 -1.41 -4.53
C ALA A 63 11.94 -1.09 -6.00
N TRP A 64 11.05 -0.12 -6.20
CA TRP A 64 10.71 0.36 -7.53
C TRP A 64 11.96 0.94 -8.21
N PRO A 65 12.27 0.55 -9.46
CA PRO A 65 13.60 0.70 -10.04
C PRO A 65 14.00 2.10 -10.46
N ASP A 66 13.05 3.01 -10.70
CA ASP A 66 13.35 4.34 -11.25
C ASP A 66 13.95 5.32 -10.21
N GLY A 67 14.06 4.90 -8.95
CA GLY A 67 14.56 5.72 -7.84
C GLY A 67 13.73 6.98 -7.56
N ARG A 68 12.56 7.14 -8.19
CA ARG A 68 11.68 8.29 -8.00
C ARG A 68 10.84 8.13 -6.73
N ASP A 69 10.51 9.26 -6.11
CA ASP A 69 9.62 9.43 -4.95
C ASP A 69 8.16 8.96 -5.15
N HIS A 70 7.85 8.23 -6.22
CA HIS A 70 6.48 7.84 -6.55
C HIS A 70 6.06 6.51 -5.91
N GLN A 71 6.85 5.97 -4.98
CA GLN A 71 6.50 4.74 -4.29
C GLN A 71 5.28 4.96 -3.40
N ALA A 72 4.27 4.11 -3.57
CA ALA A 72 3.14 4.11 -2.66
C ALA A 72 3.64 3.92 -1.22
N ASP A 73 3.24 4.81 -0.32
CA ASP A 73 3.65 4.78 1.08
C ASP A 73 2.46 4.63 2.03
N LEU A 74 2.71 4.73 3.34
CA LEU A 74 1.67 4.56 4.35
C LEU A 74 0.60 5.67 4.33
N ARG A 75 0.89 6.85 3.76
CA ARG A 75 -0.12 7.90 3.54
C ARG A 75 -1.11 7.49 2.44
N ASP A 76 -0.62 6.88 1.37
CA ASP A 76 -1.48 6.36 0.30
C ASP A 76 -2.38 5.22 0.80
N VAL A 77 -1.81 4.35 1.65
CA VAL A 77 -2.56 3.28 2.33
C VAL A 77 -3.62 3.88 3.24
N TRP A 78 -3.26 4.88 4.06
CA TRP A 78 -4.18 5.58 4.96
C TRP A 78 -5.35 6.22 4.21
N ASP A 79 -5.08 6.99 3.15
CA ASP A 79 -6.11 7.65 2.35
C ASP A 79 -7.05 6.65 1.68
N SER A 80 -6.51 5.53 1.22
CA SER A 80 -7.29 4.46 0.61
C SER A 80 -8.14 3.72 1.64
N LEU A 81 -7.59 3.48 2.82
CA LEU A 81 -8.28 2.84 3.93
C LEU A 81 -9.43 3.70 4.46
N LEU A 82 -9.19 4.98 4.73
CA LEU A 82 -10.23 5.89 5.22
C LEU A 82 -11.38 6.03 4.22
N ARG A 83 -11.08 6.11 2.92
CA ARG A 83 -12.12 6.10 1.87
C ARG A 83 -12.95 4.82 1.91
N LEU A 84 -12.31 3.67 2.08
CA LEU A 84 -13.01 2.39 2.19
C LEU A 84 -13.90 2.34 3.45
N LEU A 85 -13.38 2.75 4.62
CA LEU A 85 -14.12 2.75 5.89
C LEU A 85 -15.33 3.69 5.85
N LYS A 86 -15.17 4.87 5.26
CA LYS A 86 -16.26 5.84 5.06
C LYS A 86 -17.37 5.29 4.16
N GLN A 87 -17.02 4.53 3.13
CA GLN A 87 -18.01 3.83 2.29
C GLN A 87 -18.77 2.74 3.05
N GLN A 88 -18.22 2.22 4.15
CA GLN A 88 -18.88 1.29 5.06
C GLN A 88 -19.67 1.98 6.18
N GLY A 89 -19.80 3.32 6.14
CA GLY A 89 -20.54 4.10 7.13
C GLY A 89 -19.76 4.38 8.42
N LEU A 90 -18.44 4.16 8.44
CA LEU A 90 -17.58 4.55 9.57
C LEU A 90 -17.03 5.95 9.28
N ASP A 91 -17.61 6.95 9.93
CA ASP A 91 -17.10 8.32 9.91
C ASP A 91 -15.98 8.54 10.93
N ASP A 92 -15.35 9.72 10.89
CA ASP A 92 -14.21 10.04 11.76
C ASP A 92 -14.55 9.93 13.26
N GLN A 93 -15.80 10.23 13.63
CA GLN A 93 -16.27 10.07 15.01
C GLN A 93 -16.27 8.59 15.42
N ALA A 94 -16.87 7.72 14.61
CA ALA A 94 -16.91 6.28 14.90
C ALA A 94 -15.49 5.67 14.98
N LEU A 95 -14.58 6.10 14.10
CA LEU A 95 -13.18 5.66 14.10
C LEU A 95 -12.44 6.12 15.37
N THR A 96 -12.63 7.39 15.73
CA THR A 96 -12.07 7.99 16.95
C THR A 96 -12.57 7.27 18.21
N GLU A 97 -13.87 7.01 18.31
CA GLU A 97 -14.46 6.27 19.43
C GLU A 97 -13.95 4.82 19.51
N ALA A 98 -13.71 4.17 18.37
CA ALA A 98 -13.13 2.83 18.35
C ALA A 98 -11.70 2.83 18.89
N LEU A 99 -10.83 3.72 18.41
CA LEU A 99 -9.45 3.84 18.89
C LEU A 99 -9.38 4.21 20.38
N ASN A 100 -10.19 5.17 20.82
CA ASN A 100 -10.23 5.60 22.22
C ASN A 100 -10.64 4.46 23.15
N ARG A 101 -11.62 3.63 22.75
CA ARG A 101 -11.99 2.41 23.50
C ARG A 101 -10.91 1.34 23.49
N PHE A 102 -10.14 1.25 22.41
CA PHE A 102 -9.00 0.34 22.31
C PHE A 102 -7.78 0.83 23.11
N GLY A 103 -7.80 2.07 23.60
CA GLY A 103 -6.79 2.66 24.46
C GLY A 103 -5.76 3.53 23.75
N LEU A 104 -5.93 3.78 22.44
CA LEU A 104 -5.12 4.75 21.70
C LEU A 104 -5.89 6.06 21.60
N LEU A 105 -5.49 7.05 22.40
CA LEU A 105 -6.20 8.32 22.49
C LEU A 105 -5.97 9.18 21.26
N THR A 106 -7.05 9.68 20.67
CA THR A 106 -7.05 10.69 19.60
C THR A 106 -8.32 11.52 19.63
N ASP A 107 -8.22 12.74 19.12
CA ASP A 107 -9.36 13.65 18.92
C ASP A 107 -9.95 13.51 17.51
N SER A 108 -9.18 12.98 16.55
CA SER A 108 -9.61 12.75 15.17
C SER A 108 -8.66 11.77 14.49
N VAL A 109 -9.19 10.79 13.76
CA VAL A 109 -8.40 9.86 12.94
C VAL A 109 -7.99 10.52 11.63
N GLU A 110 -8.89 11.23 10.97
CA GLU A 110 -8.54 12.01 9.77
C GLU A 110 -7.48 13.10 10.09
N GLY A 111 -7.53 13.67 11.31
CA GLY A 111 -6.61 14.69 11.77
C GLY A 111 -5.20 14.20 12.15
N THR A 112 -5.00 12.92 12.48
CA THR A 112 -3.67 12.44 12.94
C THR A 112 -2.58 12.54 11.88
N VAL A 113 -2.97 12.53 10.60
CA VAL A 113 -2.05 12.65 9.46
C VAL A 113 -1.87 14.09 8.98
N GLN A 114 -2.48 15.07 9.66
CA GLN A 114 -2.27 16.50 9.43
C GLN A 114 -1.36 17.05 10.53
N ASP A 115 -0.27 17.74 10.15
CA ASP A 115 0.58 18.43 11.11
C ASP A 115 0.14 19.89 11.32
N GLU A 116 0.58 20.50 12.43
CA GLU A 116 0.24 21.88 12.81
C GLU A 116 0.79 22.94 11.83
N LEU A 117 1.74 22.57 10.97
CA LEU A 117 2.33 23.42 9.94
C LEU A 117 1.66 23.23 8.57
N GLY A 118 0.58 22.43 8.50
CA GLY A 118 -0.16 22.13 7.28
C GLY A 118 0.49 21.07 6.38
N GLY A 119 1.53 20.39 6.87
CA GLY A 119 2.12 19.22 6.26
C GLY A 119 1.38 17.93 6.60
N ARG A 120 1.82 16.82 5.99
CA ARG A 120 1.20 15.49 6.18
C ARG A 120 2.15 14.57 6.92
N THR A 121 1.74 14.14 8.10
CA THR A 121 2.44 13.10 8.88
C THR A 121 2.26 11.75 8.19
N ILE A 122 3.35 10.97 8.09
CA ILE A 122 3.29 9.59 7.62
C ILE A 122 2.84 8.73 8.80
N PRO A 123 1.68 8.05 8.73
CA PRO A 123 1.26 7.17 9.81
C PRO A 123 2.20 5.96 9.87
N SER A 124 2.42 5.43 11.06
CA SER A 124 3.19 4.22 11.25
C SER A 124 2.38 2.97 10.90
N ALA A 125 3.06 1.87 10.57
CA ALA A 125 2.41 0.58 10.36
C ALA A 125 1.68 0.09 11.64
N ALA A 126 2.19 0.45 12.82
CA ALA A 126 1.57 0.11 14.10
C ALA A 126 0.22 0.80 14.28
N GLU A 127 0.11 2.10 13.96
CA GLU A 127 -1.16 2.85 14.03
C GLU A 127 -2.21 2.28 13.08
N LEU A 128 -1.81 1.90 11.87
CA LEU A 128 -2.70 1.24 10.91
C LEU A 128 -3.24 -0.09 11.46
N VAL A 129 -2.38 -0.93 12.04
CA VAL A 129 -2.81 -2.20 12.64
C VAL A 129 -3.76 -1.95 13.81
N VAL A 130 -3.42 -1.04 14.72
CA VAL A 130 -4.26 -0.71 15.89
C VAL A 130 -5.63 -0.18 15.46
N LEU A 131 -5.70 0.68 14.42
CA LEU A 131 -6.97 1.16 13.89
C LEU A 131 -7.85 0.01 13.38
N LEU A 132 -7.28 -0.93 12.62
CA LEU A 132 -8.03 -2.07 12.10
C LEU A 132 -8.54 -3.00 13.21
N GLU A 133 -7.72 -3.29 14.22
CA GLU A 133 -8.11 -4.08 15.39
C GLU A 133 -9.21 -3.39 16.22
N ALA A 134 -9.08 -2.08 16.44
CA ALA A 134 -10.07 -1.28 17.15
C ALA A 134 -11.43 -1.31 16.46
N ILE A 135 -11.46 -1.18 15.13
CA ILE A 135 -12.69 -1.28 14.33
C ILE A 135 -13.27 -2.69 14.41
N HIS A 136 -12.44 -3.73 14.29
CA HIS A 136 -12.88 -5.11 14.37
C HIS A 136 -13.56 -5.40 15.71
N GLN A 137 -12.92 -5.04 16.83
CA GLN A 137 -13.49 -5.22 18.16
C GLN A 137 -14.75 -4.38 18.36
N HIS A 138 -14.78 -3.14 17.86
CA HIS A 138 -15.95 -2.28 17.97
C HIS A 138 -17.17 -2.90 17.28
N ARG A 139 -16.99 -3.49 16.09
CA ARG A 139 -18.08 -4.14 15.35
C ARG A 139 -18.55 -5.43 16.01
N SER A 140 -17.65 -6.22 16.58
CA SER A 140 -18.02 -7.42 17.35
C SER A 140 -18.86 -7.05 18.58
N ALA A 141 -18.47 -6.00 19.31
CA ALA A 141 -19.21 -5.52 20.48
C ALA A 141 -20.62 -4.98 20.14
N VAL A 142 -20.82 -4.40 18.95
CA VAL A 142 -22.13 -3.93 18.48
C VAL A 142 -23.01 -5.09 17.98
N SER A 143 -22.40 -6.17 17.47
CA SER A 143 -23.15 -7.36 17.00
C SER A 143 -23.69 -8.23 18.14
N ASP A 144 -23.09 -8.15 19.33
CA ASP A 144 -23.47 -8.92 20.52
C ASP A 144 -24.46 -8.16 21.45
N ALA A 145 -24.80 -6.91 21.13
CA ALA A 145 -25.68 -6.04 21.90
C ALA A 145 -27.09 -5.93 21.27
#